data_AF-A0A6B2CVV3-F1
#
_entry.id   AF-A0A6B2CVV3-F1
#
_cell.length_a   1.000
_cell.length_b   1.000
_cell.length_c   1.000
_cell.angle_alpha   90.00
_cell.angle_beta   90.00
_cell.angle_gamma   90.00
#
_symmetry.space_group_name_H-M   'P 1'
#
loop_
_entity.id
_entity.type
_entity.pdbx_description
1 polymer ?
#
loop_
_entity_poly.entity_id
_entity_poly.type
_entity_poly.pdbx_seq_one_letter_code
_entity_poly.pdbx_strand_id
1 'polypeptide(L)'
;MSWNLVVATGWRQERLCMEELYRIGDIVGRRVDEVWFTGFDGLLTAKVEGDPVEFVKMLIDVVNSGYYIPRFVLRATPIMAVVKTDLDEIQRAVGELAGRLIAPEETFKIELKKRGVKFDRASVIEYVAKAVNRKVDLTKPDKVVWIEMFPSRTGVSVIRESENFSLMRARSAHE
;
A
#
# COMPACT_ATOMS: atom_id res chain seq x y z
N MET A 1 -8.46 4.55 14.10
CA MET A 1 -8.61 4.34 12.65
C MET A 1 -7.82 3.11 12.26
N SER A 2 -8.52 2.04 11.88
CA SER A 2 -7.93 0.81 11.34
C SER A 2 -8.29 0.74 9.86
N TRP A 3 -7.41 1.26 9.01
CA TRP A 3 -7.47 1.09 7.56
C TRP A 3 -6.51 -0.03 7.16
N ASN A 4 -6.75 -0.67 6.02
CA ASN A 4 -5.86 -1.68 5.44
C ASN A 4 -5.62 -1.44 3.94
N LEU A 5 -5.97 -0.25 3.45
CA LEU A 5 -5.73 0.16 2.06
C LEU A 5 -5.39 1.65 2.01
N VAL A 6 -4.40 2.01 1.19
CA VAL A 6 -4.12 3.40 0.78
C VAL A 6 -4.39 3.51 -0.70
N VAL A 7 -5.23 4.47 -1.09
CA VAL A 7 -5.69 4.63 -2.48
C VAL A 7 -5.30 6.00 -2.98
N ALA A 8 -4.62 6.04 -4.13
CA ALA A 8 -4.25 7.29 -4.80
C ALA A 8 -5.19 7.56 -5.97
N THR A 9 -5.57 8.83 -6.12
CA THR A 9 -6.46 9.34 -7.16
C THR A 9 -5.91 10.64 -7.76
N GLY A 10 -6.54 11.12 -8.84
CA GLY A 10 -6.28 12.45 -9.38
C GLY A 10 -6.68 13.56 -8.40
N TRP A 11 -6.11 14.74 -8.61
CA TRP A 11 -6.37 15.93 -7.79
C TRP A 11 -7.85 16.27 -7.73
N ARG A 12 -8.42 16.46 -6.53
CA ARG A 12 -9.83 16.79 -6.29
C ARG A 12 -10.84 15.74 -6.78
N GLN A 13 -10.41 14.50 -6.98
CA GLN A 13 -11.26 13.38 -7.41
C GLN A 13 -11.56 12.39 -6.29
N GLU A 14 -11.27 12.73 -5.03
CA GLU A 14 -11.40 11.85 -3.86
C GLU A 14 -12.80 11.28 -3.71
N ARG A 15 -13.85 12.10 -3.94
CA ARG A 15 -15.23 11.60 -3.87
C ARG A 15 -15.57 10.61 -4.98
N LEU A 16 -15.10 10.85 -6.20
CA LEU A 16 -15.30 9.93 -7.33
C LEU A 16 -14.49 8.63 -7.13
N CYS A 17 -13.29 8.73 -6.57
CA CYS A 17 -12.47 7.59 -6.21
C CYS A 17 -13.10 6.75 -5.11
N MET A 18 -13.70 7.38 -4.10
CA MET A 18 -14.46 6.68 -3.07
C MET A 18 -15.65 5.90 -3.68
N GLU A 19 -16.47 6.55 -4.51
CA GLU A 19 -17.61 5.90 -5.18
C GLU A 19 -17.16 4.73 -6.06
N GLU A 20 -16.04 4.88 -6.79
CA GLU A 20 -15.46 3.82 -7.59
C GLU A 20 -14.89 2.68 -6.73
N LEU A 21 -14.28 2.99 -5.59
CA LEU A 21 -13.74 1.97 -4.68
C LEU A 21 -14.84 1.05 -4.14
N TYR A 22 -16.01 1.61 -3.79
CA TYR A 22 -17.18 0.79 -3.41
C TYR A 22 -17.62 -0.12 -4.56
N ARG A 23 -17.72 0.40 -5.79
CA ARG A 23 -18.04 -0.42 -6.97
C ARG A 23 -17.01 -1.53 -7.22
N ILE A 24 -15.72 -1.24 -7.03
CA ILE A 24 -14.67 -2.27 -7.13
C ILE A 24 -14.93 -3.35 -6.08
N GLY A 25 -15.25 -2.97 -4.84
CA GLY A 25 -15.63 -3.91 -3.79
C GLY A 25 -16.76 -4.85 -4.20
N ASP A 26 -17.83 -4.30 -4.77
CA ASP A 26 -18.97 -5.08 -5.27
C ASP A 26 -18.54 -6.06 -6.38
N ILE A 27 -17.68 -5.61 -7.31
CA ILE A 27 -17.18 -6.42 -8.42
C ILE A 27 -16.33 -7.59 -7.93
N VAL A 28 -15.42 -7.35 -6.99
CA VAL A 28 -14.52 -8.39 -6.46
C VAL A 28 -15.17 -9.22 -5.34
N GLY A 29 -16.41 -8.92 -4.97
CA GLY A 29 -17.13 -9.61 -3.91
C GLY A 29 -16.51 -9.42 -2.52
N ARG A 30 -15.85 -8.27 -2.27
CA ARG A 30 -15.30 -7.90 -0.96
C ARG A 30 -15.81 -6.55 -0.53
N ARG A 31 -16.41 -6.48 0.65
CA ARG A 31 -16.97 -5.23 1.16
C ARG A 31 -15.86 -4.20 1.41
N VAL A 32 -16.10 -2.97 0.97
CA VAL A 32 -15.39 -1.79 1.46
C VAL A 32 -16.19 -1.26 2.64
N ASP A 33 -15.67 -1.39 3.85
CA ASP A 33 -16.35 -1.04 5.09
C ASP A 33 -16.47 0.46 5.28
N GLU A 34 -15.35 1.17 5.10
CA GLU A 34 -15.26 2.60 5.33
C GLU A 34 -14.12 3.21 4.51
N VAL A 35 -14.31 4.47 4.09
CA VAL A 35 -13.32 5.26 3.35
C VAL A 35 -13.13 6.60 4.05
N TRP A 36 -11.88 6.97 4.30
CA TRP A 36 -11.52 8.24 4.93
C TRP A 36 -10.69 9.11 4.00
N PHE A 37 -11.02 10.40 4.01
CA PHE A 37 -10.27 11.42 3.28
C PHE A 37 -9.09 11.82 4.14
N THR A 38 -7.89 11.72 3.59
CA THR A 38 -6.67 11.94 4.39
C THR A 38 -6.38 13.42 4.65
N GLY A 39 -7.08 14.33 3.96
CA GLY A 39 -6.77 15.76 3.92
C GLY A 39 -5.57 16.11 3.02
N PHE A 40 -4.90 15.10 2.45
CA PHE A 40 -3.90 15.29 1.40
C PHE A 40 -4.54 15.07 0.03
N ASP A 41 -4.27 15.99 -0.89
CA ASP A 41 -4.76 15.93 -2.25
C ASP A 41 -4.42 14.59 -2.93
N GLY A 42 -5.41 13.99 -3.58
CA GLY A 42 -5.26 12.78 -4.36
C GLY A 42 -5.07 11.51 -3.53
N LEU A 43 -5.46 11.50 -2.25
CA LEU A 43 -5.25 10.33 -1.39
C LEU A 43 -6.37 10.04 -0.40
N LEU A 44 -6.76 8.77 -0.38
CA LEU A 44 -7.72 8.18 0.52
C LEU A 44 -7.08 7.03 1.30
N THR A 45 -7.66 6.72 2.45
CA THR A 45 -7.46 5.44 3.15
C THR A 45 -8.78 4.70 3.20
N ALA A 46 -8.76 3.38 3.13
CA ALA A 46 -9.97 2.58 3.22
C ALA A 46 -9.77 1.34 4.08
N LYS A 47 -10.89 0.81 4.57
CA LYS A 47 -10.98 -0.48 5.22
C LYS A 47 -11.76 -1.42 4.32
N VAL A 48 -11.12 -2.49 3.88
CA VAL A 48 -11.72 -3.58 3.12
C VAL A 48 -11.80 -4.84 3.98
N GLU A 49 -12.82 -5.65 3.70
CA GLU A 49 -13.02 -6.94 4.33
C GLU A 49 -11.93 -7.94 3.91
N GLY A 50 -11.48 -8.75 4.88
CA GLY A 50 -10.50 -9.81 4.63
C GLY A 50 -9.06 -9.33 4.46
N ASP A 51 -8.28 -10.08 3.67
CA ASP A 51 -6.88 -9.78 3.40
C ASP A 51 -6.78 -8.64 2.35
N PRO A 52 -6.18 -7.49 2.71
CA PRO A 52 -6.02 -6.39 1.76
C PRO A 52 -5.17 -6.75 0.54
N VAL A 53 -4.20 -7.67 0.67
CA VAL A 53 -3.40 -8.13 -0.47
C VAL A 53 -4.26 -8.92 -1.45
N GLU A 54 -5.16 -9.75 -0.95
CA GLU A 54 -6.12 -10.49 -1.78
C GLU A 54 -7.06 -9.53 -2.50
N PHE A 55 -7.61 -8.52 -1.80
CA PHE A 55 -8.43 -7.47 -2.41
C PHE A 55 -7.73 -6.80 -3.61
N VAL A 56 -6.47 -6.41 -3.42
CA VAL A 56 -5.68 -5.75 -4.47
C VAL A 56 -5.37 -6.70 -5.62
N LYS A 57 -5.10 -7.98 -5.34
CA LYS A 57 -4.94 -9.01 -6.40
C LYS A 57 -6.20 -9.16 -7.24
N MET A 58 -7.37 -9.28 -6.61
CA MET A 58 -8.63 -9.38 -7.36
C MET A 58 -8.91 -8.13 -8.21
N LEU A 59 -8.58 -6.94 -7.71
CA LEU A 59 -8.62 -5.72 -8.51
C LEU A 59 -7.68 -5.81 -9.73
N ILE A 60 -6.44 -6.26 -9.54
CA ILE A 60 -5.48 -6.45 -10.64
C ILE A 60 -6.03 -7.44 -11.67
N ASP A 61 -6.57 -8.57 -11.23
CA ASP A 61 -7.11 -9.62 -12.10
C ASP A 61 -8.30 -9.11 -12.93
N VAL A 62 -9.21 -8.38 -12.30
CA VAL A 62 -10.36 -7.75 -12.95
C VAL A 62 -9.94 -6.73 -14.01
N VAL A 63 -8.87 -5.99 -13.76
CA VAL A 63 -8.32 -5.02 -14.72
C VAL A 63 -7.64 -5.74 -15.88
N ASN A 64 -6.80 -6.73 -15.60
CA ASN A 64 -6.07 -7.51 -16.60
C ASN A 64 -7.00 -8.34 -17.48
N SER A 65 -8.15 -8.78 -16.97
CA SER A 65 -9.16 -9.48 -17.76
C SER A 65 -9.98 -8.53 -18.65
N GLY A 66 -9.79 -7.20 -18.51
CA GLY A 66 -10.59 -6.18 -19.19
C GLY A 66 -12.02 -6.04 -18.68
N TYR A 67 -12.39 -6.71 -17.57
CA TYR A 67 -13.75 -6.68 -17.05
C TYR A 67 -14.13 -5.30 -16.49
N TYR A 68 -13.20 -4.67 -15.77
CA TYR A 68 -13.38 -3.31 -15.28
C TYR A 68 -12.06 -2.57 -15.25
N ILE A 69 -12.01 -1.39 -15.87
CA ILE A 69 -10.84 -0.50 -15.83
C ILE A 69 -11.21 0.73 -14.99
N PRO A 70 -10.60 0.90 -13.80
CA PRO A 70 -10.84 2.05 -12.96
C PRO A 70 -10.45 3.37 -13.64
N ARG A 71 -11.22 4.42 -13.35
CA ARG A 71 -10.96 5.78 -13.86
C ARG A 71 -10.34 6.70 -12.81
N PHE A 72 -10.63 6.48 -11.54
CA PHE A 72 -10.28 7.35 -10.42
C PHE A 72 -9.35 6.66 -9.42
N VAL A 73 -9.47 5.34 -9.23
CA VAL A 73 -8.49 4.53 -8.50
C VAL A 73 -7.25 4.36 -9.37
N LEU A 74 -6.23 5.19 -9.14
CA LEU A 74 -4.98 5.16 -9.91
C LEU A 74 -3.96 4.19 -9.31
N ARG A 75 -3.94 4.07 -7.97
CA ARG A 75 -3.17 3.08 -7.24
C ARG A 75 -3.94 2.59 -6.02
N ALA A 76 -3.76 1.33 -5.67
CA ALA A 76 -4.29 0.75 -4.44
C ALA A 76 -3.19 -0.09 -3.77
N THR A 77 -2.67 0.42 -2.65
CA THR A 77 -1.61 -0.22 -1.89
C THR A 77 -2.23 -0.95 -0.69
N PRO A 78 -2.06 -2.28 -0.56
CA PRO A 78 -2.53 -3.02 0.61
C PRO A 78 -1.67 -2.71 1.84
N ILE A 79 -2.30 -2.65 3.01
CA ILE A 79 -1.67 -2.27 4.29
C ILE A 79 -1.95 -3.35 5.32
N MET A 80 -0.89 -4.02 5.78
CA MET A 80 -0.99 -5.17 6.71
C MET A 80 -1.09 -4.73 8.17
N ALA A 81 -0.39 -3.67 8.55
CA ALA A 81 -0.38 -3.14 9.90
C ALA A 81 -0.47 -1.61 9.90
N VAL A 82 -1.20 -1.05 10.87
CA VAL A 82 -1.26 0.39 11.12
C VAL A 82 -0.81 0.67 12.54
N VAL A 83 0.29 1.42 12.67
CA VAL A 83 0.89 1.80 13.95
C VAL A 83 0.83 3.30 14.16
N LYS A 84 1.15 3.76 15.38
CA LYS A 84 1.40 5.19 15.63
C LYS A 84 2.60 5.64 14.78
N THR A 85 2.56 6.88 14.29
CA THR A 85 3.73 7.47 13.61
C THR A 85 4.82 7.77 14.61
N ASP A 86 5.58 6.74 14.93
CA ASP A 86 6.68 6.70 15.86
C ASP A 86 7.73 5.73 15.30
N LEU A 87 9.02 6.09 15.35
CA LEU A 87 10.04 5.30 14.67
C LEU A 87 10.20 3.91 15.27
N ASP A 88 10.02 3.76 16.59
CA ASP A 88 10.19 2.47 17.28
C ASP A 88 9.02 1.54 16.97
N GLU A 89 7.79 2.08 16.97
CA GLU A 89 6.58 1.35 16.57
C GLU A 89 6.65 0.89 15.11
N ILE A 90 7.12 1.76 14.21
CA ILE A 90 7.29 1.41 12.78
C ILE A 90 8.37 0.35 12.62
N GLN A 91 9.52 0.52 13.27
CA GLN A 91 10.63 -0.44 13.20
C GLN A 91 10.19 -1.81 13.71
N ARG A 92 9.45 -1.87 14.82
CA ARG A 92 8.90 -3.11 15.38
C ARG A 92 7.95 -3.80 14.41
N ALA A 93 6.97 -3.07 13.86
CA ALA A 93 6.01 -3.63 12.89
C ALA A 93 6.70 -4.13 11.62
N VAL A 94 7.71 -3.40 11.14
CA VAL A 94 8.52 -3.84 10.00
C VAL A 94 9.29 -5.11 10.33
N GLY A 95 9.95 -5.19 11.49
CA GLY A 95 10.69 -6.39 11.91
C GLY A 95 9.79 -7.63 12.00
N GLU A 96 8.61 -7.49 12.59
CA GLU A 96 7.64 -8.59 12.69
C GLU A 96 7.16 -9.06 11.32
N LEU A 97 6.69 -8.14 10.47
CA LEU A 97 6.20 -8.49 9.13
C LEU A 97 7.31 -9.05 8.25
N ALA A 98 8.49 -8.43 8.26
CA ALA A 98 9.63 -8.88 7.46
C ALA A 98 10.13 -10.26 7.89
N GLY A 99 10.22 -10.51 9.21
CA GLY A 99 10.61 -11.81 9.75
C GLY A 99 9.66 -12.94 9.35
N ARG A 100 8.38 -12.63 9.15
CA ARG A 100 7.34 -13.60 8.73
C ARG A 100 7.23 -13.77 7.21
N LEU A 101 7.48 -12.72 6.44
CA LEU A 101 7.08 -12.64 5.03
C LEU A 101 8.24 -12.54 4.03
N ILE A 102 9.49 -12.42 4.52
CA ILE A 102 10.71 -12.40 3.71
C ILE A 102 11.57 -13.61 4.09
N ALA A 103 11.68 -14.56 3.16
CA ALA A 103 12.49 -15.75 3.34
C ALA A 103 13.99 -15.42 3.45
N PRO A 104 14.83 -16.27 4.09
CA PRO A 104 16.27 -16.01 4.27
C PRO A 104 17.05 -15.63 3.01
N GLU A 105 16.69 -16.23 1.88
CA GLU A 105 17.27 -16.05 0.57
C GLU A 105 16.66 -14.90 -0.23
N GLU A 106 15.47 -14.42 0.17
CA GLU A 106 14.78 -13.31 -0.49
C GLU A 106 15.46 -11.98 -0.17
N THR A 107 15.49 -11.13 -1.18
CA THR A 107 15.96 -9.75 -1.10
C THR A 107 14.80 -8.79 -0.89
N PHE A 108 15.09 -7.61 -0.36
CA PHE A 108 14.08 -6.58 -0.18
C PHE A 108 14.56 -5.16 -0.50
N LYS A 109 13.59 -4.28 -0.71
CA LYS A 109 13.79 -2.82 -0.61
C LYS A 109 12.76 -2.19 0.30
N ILE A 110 13.04 -0.97 0.76
CA ILE A 110 12.09 -0.15 1.50
C ILE A 110 11.52 0.92 0.56
N GLU A 111 10.19 0.98 0.46
CA GLU A 111 9.47 2.04 -0.23
C GLU A 111 8.73 2.91 0.79
N LEU A 112 9.27 4.11 1.01
CA LEU A 112 8.72 5.06 1.98
C LEU A 112 7.92 6.16 1.29
N LYS A 113 6.63 6.29 1.59
CA LYS A 113 5.82 7.46 1.22
C LYS A 113 5.51 8.27 2.48
N LYS A 114 5.69 9.58 2.42
CA LYS A 114 5.53 10.49 3.56
C LYS A 114 4.60 11.64 3.18
N ARG A 115 3.63 11.96 4.03
CA ARG A 115 2.75 13.12 3.87
C ARG A 115 2.61 13.87 5.19
N GLY A 116 2.93 15.15 5.18
CA GLY A 116 2.82 16.01 6.37
C GLY A 116 3.73 15.63 7.54
N VAL A 117 4.78 14.82 7.32
CA VAL A 117 5.69 14.36 8.39
C VAL A 117 7.10 14.93 8.20
N LYS A 118 7.70 15.47 9.27
CA LYS A 118 9.00 16.16 9.24
C LYS A 118 10.25 15.27 9.31
N PHE A 119 10.13 13.96 9.49
CA PHE A 119 11.31 13.08 9.52
C PHE A 119 12.13 13.14 8.24
N ASP A 120 13.46 13.10 8.35
CA ASP A 120 14.31 12.90 7.17
C ASP A 120 14.07 11.51 6.56
N ARG A 121 14.04 11.43 5.23
CA ARG A 121 13.73 10.20 4.52
C ARG A 121 14.82 9.14 4.70
N ALA A 122 16.08 9.54 4.58
CA ALA A 122 17.21 8.62 4.68
C ALA A 122 17.34 8.11 6.11
N SER A 123 17.16 8.97 7.11
CA SER A 123 17.16 8.57 8.52
C SER A 123 16.07 7.55 8.86
N VAL A 124 14.84 7.73 8.35
CA VAL A 124 13.76 6.75 8.56
C VAL A 124 14.13 5.40 7.94
N ILE A 125 14.60 5.40 6.69
CA ILE A 125 14.97 4.17 5.99
C ILE A 125 16.09 3.45 6.72
N GLU A 126 17.15 4.17 7.11
CA GLU A 126 18.28 3.59 7.83
C GLU A 126 17.85 3.01 9.18
N TYR A 127 16.98 3.73 9.91
CA TYR A 127 16.48 3.28 11.20
C TYR A 127 15.65 1.99 11.06
N VAL A 128 14.73 1.97 10.11
CA VAL A 128 13.80 0.85 9.92
C VAL A 128 14.52 -0.37 9.32
N ALA A 129 15.48 -0.16 8.42
CA ALA A 129 16.24 -1.25 7.80
C ALA A 129 16.98 -2.13 8.81
N LYS A 130 17.38 -1.58 9.97
CA LYS A 130 18.07 -2.31 11.04
C LYS A 130 17.23 -3.46 11.62
N ALA A 131 15.90 -3.42 11.48
CA ALA A 131 15.02 -4.50 11.94
C ALA A 131 14.85 -5.64 10.94
N VAL A 132 15.37 -5.52 9.71
CA VAL A 132 15.20 -6.51 8.66
C VAL A 132 16.52 -7.22 8.40
N ASN A 133 16.65 -8.46 8.91
CA ASN A 133 17.84 -9.29 8.71
C ASN A 133 17.79 -10.06 7.37
N ARG A 134 17.73 -9.31 6.26
CA ARG A 134 17.70 -9.82 4.87
C ARG A 134 18.57 -8.98 3.96
N LYS A 135 18.92 -9.51 2.79
CA LYS A 135 19.75 -8.77 1.83
C LYS A 135 18.94 -7.68 1.13
N VAL A 136 19.52 -6.49 0.99
CA VAL A 136 18.90 -5.38 0.26
C VAL A 136 19.21 -5.48 -1.23
N ASP A 137 18.19 -5.35 -2.07
CA ASP A 137 18.31 -5.14 -3.52
C ASP A 137 17.41 -3.97 -3.94
N LEU A 138 18.01 -2.86 -4.36
CA LEU A 138 17.27 -1.65 -4.73
C LEU A 138 16.72 -1.69 -6.16
N THR A 139 17.20 -2.61 -6.99
CA THR A 139 16.89 -2.68 -8.42
C THR A 139 15.81 -3.72 -8.69
N LYS A 140 15.97 -4.94 -8.16
CA LYS A 140 15.05 -6.06 -8.42
C LYS A 140 14.81 -6.90 -7.16
N PRO A 141 14.13 -6.33 -6.15
CA PRO A 141 13.85 -7.03 -4.90
C PRO A 141 12.79 -8.12 -5.08
N ASP A 142 12.87 -9.17 -4.27
CA ASP A 142 11.79 -10.16 -4.14
C ASP A 142 10.59 -9.58 -3.37
N LYS A 143 10.87 -8.72 -2.37
CA LYS A 143 9.88 -8.11 -1.49
C LYS A 143 10.08 -6.61 -1.33
N VAL A 144 8.98 -5.89 -1.12
CA VAL A 144 8.94 -4.47 -0.82
C VAL A 144 8.35 -4.30 0.57
N VAL A 145 9.17 -3.74 1.47
CA VAL A 145 8.69 -3.18 2.73
C VAL A 145 8.11 -1.82 2.43
N TRP A 146 6.78 -1.75 2.30
CA TRP A 146 6.05 -0.52 1.99
C TRP A 146 5.64 0.21 3.26
N ILE A 147 5.92 1.51 3.32
CA ILE A 147 5.63 2.36 4.48
C ILE A 147 4.88 3.62 4.01
N GLU A 148 3.64 3.81 4.45
CA GLU A 148 2.84 5.04 4.24
C GLU A 148 2.76 5.83 5.55
N MET A 149 3.59 6.86 5.69
CA MET A 149 3.63 7.71 6.88
C MET A 149 2.71 8.92 6.74
N PHE A 150 1.74 9.02 7.66
CA PHE A 150 0.92 10.20 7.92
C PHE A 150 1.28 10.80 9.28
N PRO A 151 0.80 12.01 9.65
CA PRO A 151 1.19 12.65 10.90
C PRO A 151 0.85 11.84 12.16
N SER A 152 -0.25 11.08 12.18
CA SER A 152 -0.74 10.37 13.37
C SER A 152 -0.62 8.85 13.30
N ARG A 153 -0.66 8.28 12.10
CA ARG A 153 -0.62 6.84 11.84
C ARG A 153 0.29 6.51 10.65
N THR A 154 0.95 5.37 10.72
CA THR A 154 1.77 4.83 9.64
C THR A 154 1.28 3.44 9.27
N GLY A 155 1.09 3.21 7.97
CA GLY A 155 0.78 1.91 7.42
C GLY A 155 2.05 1.18 6.99
N VAL A 156 2.14 -0.10 7.29
CA VAL A 156 3.26 -0.97 6.94
C VAL A 156 2.76 -2.23 6.24
N SER A 157 3.47 -2.63 5.20
CA SER A 157 3.23 -3.86 4.44
C SER A 157 4.54 -4.48 3.98
N VAL A 158 4.54 -5.81 3.82
CA VAL A 158 5.59 -6.55 3.11
C VAL A 158 4.94 -7.29 1.95
N ILE A 159 5.14 -6.78 0.74
CA ILE A 159 4.43 -7.22 -0.47
C ILE A 159 5.39 -7.38 -1.65
N ARG A 160 4.99 -8.11 -2.68
CA ARG A 160 5.69 -8.08 -3.98
C ARG A 160 5.31 -6.81 -4.74
N GLU A 161 6.14 -6.42 -5.70
CA GLU A 161 5.79 -5.28 -6.58
C GLU A 161 4.51 -5.51 -7.38
N SER A 162 4.20 -6.77 -7.69
CA SER A 162 2.97 -7.19 -8.36
C SER A 162 1.74 -7.18 -7.46
N GLU A 163 1.90 -7.00 -6.15
CA GLU A 163 0.81 -6.98 -5.16
C GLU A 163 0.39 -5.55 -4.80
N ASN A 164 0.93 -4.55 -5.51
CA ASN A 164 0.49 -3.16 -5.44
C ASN A 164 -0.13 -2.76 -6.77
N PHE A 165 -1.40 -2.34 -6.75
CA PHE A 165 -2.09 -1.96 -7.98
C PHE A 165 -1.60 -0.58 -8.47
N SER A 166 -1.34 -0.49 -9.77
CA SER A 166 -1.11 0.77 -10.48
C SER A 166 -1.75 0.72 -11.85
N LEU A 167 -2.70 1.63 -12.10
CA LEU A 167 -3.41 1.72 -13.38
C LEU A 167 -2.44 1.96 -14.54
N MET A 168 -1.39 2.77 -14.34
CA MET A 168 -0.38 3.02 -15.38
C MET A 168 0.35 1.73 -15.78
N ARG A 169 0.74 0.89 -14.80
CA ARG A 169 1.41 -0.39 -15.07
C ARG A 169 0.48 -1.38 -15.75
N ALA A 170 -0.79 -1.41 -15.36
CA ALA A 170 -1.79 -2.29 -15.96
C ALA A 170 -2.00 -1.95 -17.45
N ARG A 171 -2.01 -0.66 -17.82
CA ARG A 171 -2.18 -0.23 -19.22
C ARG A 171 -1.00 -0.61 -20.11
N SER A 172 0.24 -0.50 -19.62
CA SER A 172 1.43 -0.89 -20.39
C SER A 172 1.58 -2.40 -20.60
N ALA A 173 0.79 -3.25 -19.91
CA ALA A 173 0.75 -4.69 -20.17
C ALA A 173 -0.16 -5.06 -21.36
N HIS A 174 -0.95 -4.11 -21.86
CA HIS A 174 -1.90 -4.29 -22.96
C HIS A 174 -1.48 -3.54 -24.25
N GLU A 175 -0.29 -2.93 -24.26
CA GLU A 175 0.38 -2.35 -25.44
C GLU A 175 1.48 -3.29 -25.94
#